data_AF-A0AAV5WCY3-F1
#
_entry.id   AF-A0AAV5WCY3-F1
#
_cell.length_a   1.000
_cell.length_b   1.000
_cell.length_c   1.000
_cell.angle_alpha   90.00
_cell.angle_beta   90.00
_cell.angle_gamma   90.00
#
_symmetry.space_group_name_H-M   'P 1'
#
loop_
_entity.id
_entity.type
_entity.pdbx_description
1 polymer ?
#
loop_
_entity_poly.entity_id
_entity_poly.type
_entity_poly.pdbx_seq_one_letter_code
_entity_poly.pdbx_strand_id
1 'polypeptide(L)'
;AMTAGGSDERSDGTIDWKVNDILNWTTKESPVVEICGIPWMLKARTEKLDDEETLRLELYVNWISESNLWRCAAALIFSLVNIDPAKSLTERVKLQFDS
;
A
#
# COMPACT_ATOMS: atom_id res chain seq x y z
N ALA A 1 4.66 30.87 -28.54
CA ALA A 1 4.29 29.44 -28.66
C ALA A 1 5.50 28.61 -28.26
N MET A 2 5.43 27.93 -27.13
CA MET A 2 6.40 26.91 -26.72
C MET A 2 5.60 25.69 -26.30
N THR A 3 5.62 24.67 -27.16
CA THR A 3 5.08 23.34 -26.91
C THR A 3 6.14 22.51 -26.20
N ALA A 4 5.86 22.08 -24.99
CA ALA A 4 6.52 20.96 -24.31
C ALA A 4 5.46 20.43 -23.33
N GLY A 5 4.73 19.39 -23.68
CA GLY A 5 5.22 18.02 -23.65
C GLY A 5 4.48 17.36 -22.50
N GLY A 6 3.23 16.96 -22.76
CA GLY A 6 2.41 16.24 -21.79
C GLY A 6 3.07 14.90 -21.50
N SER A 7 3.80 14.80 -20.39
CA SER A 7 4.02 13.52 -19.77
C SER A 7 2.70 13.14 -19.11
N ASP A 8 2.05 12.10 -19.64
CA ASP A 8 1.12 11.26 -18.87
C ASP A 8 1.91 10.69 -17.67
N GLU A 9 2.16 11.52 -16.66
CA GLU A 9 2.50 11.03 -15.34
C GLU A 9 1.22 10.36 -14.86
N ARG A 10 1.19 9.03 -14.96
CA ARG A 10 0.14 8.23 -14.32
C ARG A 10 0.04 8.70 -12.88
N SER A 11 -1.09 9.33 -12.56
CA SER A 11 -1.41 9.82 -11.23
C SER A 11 -1.79 8.68 -10.28
N ASP A 12 -1.83 7.45 -10.79
CA ASP A 12 -2.19 6.23 -10.09
C ASP A 12 -1.07 5.17 -10.21
N GLY A 13 -1.01 4.29 -9.21
CA GLY A 13 -0.08 3.18 -9.17
C GLY A 13 -0.63 2.05 -8.31
N THR A 14 -0.03 0.87 -8.42
CA THR A 14 -0.44 -0.33 -7.67
C THR A 14 0.79 -0.99 -7.08
N ILE A 15 0.67 -1.44 -5.83
CA ILE A 15 1.68 -2.23 -5.14
C ILE A 15 1.14 -3.65 -5.03
N ASP A 16 1.57 -4.52 -5.94
CA ASP A 16 1.27 -5.95 -5.86
C ASP A 16 2.35 -6.65 -5.04
N TRP A 17 1.95 -7.21 -3.90
CA TRP A 17 2.88 -7.84 -2.98
C TRP A 17 2.41 -9.23 -2.56
N LYS A 18 3.17 -10.24 -2.98
CA LYS A 18 2.95 -11.63 -2.56
C LYS A 18 3.76 -11.94 -1.31
N VAL A 19 3.05 -12.37 -0.29
CA VAL A 19 3.53 -12.67 1.05
C VAL A 19 3.34 -14.17 1.25
N ASN A 20 4.44 -14.92 1.35
CA ASN A 20 4.41 -16.35 1.69
C ASN A 20 4.45 -16.51 3.22
N ASP A 21 4.22 -17.70 3.78
CA ASP A 21 4.51 -18.02 5.19
C ASP A 21 4.08 -17.00 6.27
N ILE A 22 2.91 -16.35 6.11
CA ILE A 22 2.38 -15.30 7.01
C ILE A 22 2.42 -15.69 8.49
N LEU A 23 2.16 -16.97 8.79
CA LEU A 23 2.05 -17.50 10.15
C LEU A 23 3.35 -17.42 10.96
N ASN A 24 4.50 -17.22 10.30
CA ASN A 24 5.81 -17.22 10.95
C ASN A 24 6.43 -15.82 11.07
N TRP A 25 5.70 -14.76 10.70
CA TRP A 25 6.28 -13.43 10.50
C TRP A 25 5.77 -12.43 11.53
N THR A 26 6.69 -11.79 12.26
CA THR A 26 6.36 -10.62 13.09
C THR A 26 6.12 -9.39 12.24
N THR A 27 6.95 -9.16 11.20
CA THR A 27 6.84 -7.98 10.32
C THR A 27 7.50 -8.28 8.98
N LYS A 28 6.90 -7.76 7.90
CA LYS A 28 7.49 -7.71 6.56
C LYS A 28 7.17 -6.43 5.82
N GLU A 29 7.99 -6.16 4.82
CA GLU A 29 7.90 -4.98 3.96
C GLU A 29 7.84 -5.42 2.49
N SER A 30 7.03 -4.73 1.70
CA SER A 30 7.01 -4.89 0.25
C SER A 30 8.26 -4.28 -0.37
N PRO A 31 8.57 -4.61 -1.63
CA PRO A 31 9.42 -3.76 -2.45
C PRO A 31 8.89 -2.32 -2.49
N VAL A 32 9.80 -1.37 -2.67
CA VAL A 32 9.47 0.04 -2.90
C VAL A 32 8.95 0.21 -4.33
N VAL A 33 7.85 0.94 -4.48
CA VAL A 33 7.28 1.30 -5.78
C VAL A 33 7.23 2.82 -5.89
N GLU A 34 7.70 3.37 -7.00
CA GLU A 34 7.57 4.80 -7.28
C GLU A 34 6.22 5.10 -7.93
N ILE A 35 5.45 6.01 -7.33
CA ILE A 35 4.18 6.51 -7.85
C ILE A 35 4.24 8.03 -7.79
N CYS A 36 4.08 8.69 -8.94
CA CYS A 36 4.27 10.14 -9.10
C CYS A 36 5.65 10.64 -8.63
N GLY A 37 6.71 9.84 -8.84
CA GLY A 37 8.08 10.18 -8.40
C GLY A 37 8.29 10.17 -6.88
N ILE A 38 7.33 9.66 -6.11
CA ILE A 38 7.41 9.50 -4.66
C ILE A 38 7.55 8.00 -4.36
N PRO A 39 8.40 7.56 -3.40
CA PRO A 39 8.51 6.16 -3.03
C PRO A 39 7.38 5.74 -2.08
N TRP A 40 6.77 4.58 -2.37
CA TRP A 40 5.69 3.97 -1.59
C TRP A 40 6.06 2.54 -1.21
N MET A 41 5.63 2.08 -0.03
CA MET A 41 5.86 0.73 0.45
C MET A 41 4.75 0.28 1.39
N LEU A 42 4.38 -0.99 1.30
CA LEU A 42 3.49 -1.64 2.27
C LEU A 42 4.30 -2.32 3.36
N LYS A 43 3.82 -2.23 4.60
CA LYS A 43 4.33 -2.97 5.74
C LYS A 43 3.21 -3.80 6.33
N ALA A 44 3.43 -5.10 6.45
CA ALA A 44 2.51 -6.02 7.09
C ALA A 44 3.11 -6.53 8.41
N ARG A 45 2.31 -6.54 9.47
CA ARG A 45 2.68 -7.18 10.75
C ARG A 45 1.52 -7.97 11.31
N THR A 46 1.83 -9.09 11.95
CA THR A 46 0.86 -9.83 12.75
C THR A 46 0.90 -9.27 14.17
N GLU A 47 -0.28 -8.98 14.72
CA GLU A 47 -0.42 -8.53 16.11
C GLU A 47 -1.59 -9.24 16.76
N LYS A 48 -1.50 -9.46 18.08
CA LYS A 48 -2.58 -10.07 18.85
C LYS A 48 -3.40 -8.95 19.49
N LEU A 49 -4.66 -8.79 19.06
CA LEU A 49 -5.59 -7.79 19.56
C LEU A 49 -6.81 -8.53 20.13
N ASP A 50 -7.11 -8.31 21.41
CA ASP A 50 -8.27 -8.91 22.10
C ASP A 50 -8.39 -10.44 21.94
N ASP A 51 -7.26 -11.12 22.08
CA ASP A 51 -7.11 -12.58 21.87
C ASP A 51 -7.25 -13.09 20.43
N GLU A 52 -7.45 -12.21 19.45
CA GLU A 52 -7.49 -12.54 18.04
C GLU A 52 -6.17 -12.20 17.32
N GLU A 53 -5.73 -13.07 16.41
CA GLU A 53 -4.61 -12.77 15.52
C GLU A 53 -5.09 -11.84 14.40
N THR A 54 -4.51 -10.64 14.38
CA THR A 54 -4.84 -9.60 13.40
C THR A 54 -3.67 -9.36 12.47
N LEU A 55 -3.95 -9.27 11.17
CA LEU A 55 -2.99 -8.79 10.18
C LEU A 55 -3.16 -7.28 10.01
N ARG A 56 -2.16 -6.52 10.40
CA ARG A 56 -2.12 -5.07 10.20
C ARG A 56 -1.32 -4.74 8.95
N LEU A 57 -1.92 -3.93 8.08
CA LEU A 57 -1.31 -3.41 6.87
C LEU A 57 -1.16 -1.88 6.98
N GLU A 58 0.05 -1.39 6.77
CA GLU A 58 0.41 0.02 6.84
C GLU A 58 1.01 0.45 5.50
N LEU A 59 0.64 1.64 5.03
CA LEU A 59 1.23 2.25 3.84
C LEU A 59 2.19 3.34 4.25
N TYR A 60 3.43 3.20 3.80
CA TYR A 60 4.49 4.19 3.98
C TYR A 60 4.67 4.96 2.68
N VAL A 61 4.63 6.28 2.78
CA VAL A 61 4.81 7.20 1.66
C VAL A 61 5.96 8.12 2.00
N ASN A 62 6.95 8.20 1.11
CA ASN A 62 8.12 9.07 1.25
C ASN A 62 8.85 8.97 2.62
N TRP A 63 8.85 7.78 3.24
CA TRP A 63 9.36 7.60 4.61
C TRP A 63 10.87 7.80 4.73
N ILE A 64 11.59 7.81 3.61
CA ILE A 64 13.03 8.08 3.53
C ILE A 64 13.37 9.57 3.49
N SER A 65 12.39 10.45 3.27
CA SER A 65 12.62 11.89 3.18
C SER A 65 12.72 12.51 4.56
N GLU A 66 13.82 13.23 4.82
CA GLU A 66 14.00 14.04 6.03
C GLU A 66 13.28 15.41 5.94
N SER A 67 12.84 15.81 4.75
CA SER A 67 12.10 17.05 4.54
C SER A 67 10.70 16.97 5.16
N ASN A 68 10.26 18.06 5.78
CA ASN A 68 8.91 18.26 6.29
C ASN A 68 8.04 19.16 5.38
N LEU A 69 8.55 19.54 4.21
CA LEU A 69 7.90 20.47 3.28
C LEU A 69 7.02 19.78 2.21
N TRP A 70 6.84 18.47 2.31
CA TRP A 70 6.04 17.70 1.36
C TRP A 70 4.69 17.32 1.95
N ARG A 71 3.70 17.17 1.06
CA ARG A 71 2.39 16.63 1.40
C ARG A 71 1.92 15.75 0.24
N CYS A 72 1.32 14.62 0.58
CA CYS A 72 0.68 13.75 -0.39
C CYS A 72 -0.80 13.61 -0.02
N ALA A 73 -1.68 13.75 -1.02
CA ALA A 73 -3.09 13.40 -0.91
C ALA A 73 -3.37 12.29 -1.92
N ALA A 74 -3.87 11.16 -1.45
CA ALA A 74 -4.12 10.00 -2.29
C ALA A 74 -5.41 9.29 -1.87
N ALA A 75 -6.14 8.77 -2.86
CA ALA A 75 -7.23 7.84 -2.65
C ALA A 75 -6.64 6.42 -2.68
N LEU A 76 -6.89 5.64 -1.62
CA LEU A 76 -6.28 4.32 -1.44
C LEU A 76 -7.34 3.22 -1.50
N ILE A 77 -6.96 2.11 -2.14
CA ILE A 77 -7.73 0.87 -2.11
C ILE A 77 -6.79 -0.22 -1.62
N PHE A 78 -7.13 -0.83 -0.48
CA PHE A 78 -6.44 -2.02 0.00
C PHE A 78 -7.24 -3.25 -0.41
N SER A 79 -6.55 -4.30 -0.87
CA SER A 79 -7.18 -5.55 -1.30
C SER A 79 -6.33 -6.73 -0.89
N LEU A 80 -6.93 -7.67 -0.17
CA LEU A 80 -6.37 -8.98 0.08
C LEU A 80 -6.88 -9.92 -1.02
N VAL A 81 -5.98 -10.39 -1.87
CA VAL A 81 -6.33 -11.25 -3.00
C VAL A 81 -6.17 -12.71 -2.58
N ASN A 82 -7.28 -13.46 -2.56
CA ASN A 82 -7.20 -14.91 -2.45
C ASN A 82 -6.75 -15.50 -3.80
N ILE A 83 -5.55 -16.07 -3.83
CA ILE A 83 -4.94 -16.67 -5.03
C ILE A 83 -5.53 -18.07 -5.31
N ASP A 84 -6.34 -18.65 -4.42
CA ASP A 84 -7.10 -19.87 -4.73
C ASP A 84 -8.23 -19.55 -5.72
N PRO A 85 -8.14 -20.01 -6.98
CA PRO A 85 -9.16 -19.74 -7.99
C PRO A 85 -10.55 -20.30 -7.62
N ALA A 86 -10.64 -21.24 -6.66
CA ALA A 86 -11.91 -21.79 -6.20
C ALA A 86 -12.59 -20.98 -5.08
N LYS A 87 -11.91 -19.99 -4.46
CA LYS A 87 -12.39 -19.30 -3.24
C LYS A 87 -12.08 -17.80 -3.19
N SER A 88 -12.01 -17.13 -4.34
CA SER A 88 -11.83 -15.67 -4.43
C SER A 88 -12.84 -14.90 -3.58
N LEU A 89 -12.42 -14.43 -2.40
CA LEU A 89 -13.12 -13.43 -1.61
C LEU A 89 -12.59 -12.06 -2.04
N THR A 90 -13.37 -11.34 -2.84
CA THR A 90 -13.08 -9.93 -3.15
C THR A 90 -13.85 -9.06 -2.18
N GLU A 91 -13.41 -8.97 -0.93
CA GLU A 91 -13.95 -7.95 -0.03
C GLU A 91 -13.28 -6.61 -0.33
N ARG A 92 -14.08 -5.68 -0.84
CA ARG A 92 -13.67 -4.28 -1.00
C ARG A 92 -13.83 -3.58 0.34
N VAL A 93 -12.76 -3.56 1.13
CA VAL A 93 -12.73 -2.74 2.34
C VAL A 93 -12.54 -1.28 1.93
N LYS A 94 -13.62 -0.50 2.00
CA LYS A 94 -13.54 0.97 1.88
C LYS A 94 -13.09 1.52 3.22
N LEU A 95 -11.84 1.97 3.31
CA LEU A 95 -11.38 2.73 4.46
C LEU A 95 -11.81 4.19 4.29
N GLN A 96 -12.66 4.65 5.20
CA GLN A 96 -13.04 6.06 5.30
C GLN A 96 -12.06 6.74 6.25
N PHE A 97 -11.35 7.76 5.75
CA PHE A 97 -10.51 8.61 6.59
C PHE A 97 -11.35 9.81 7.00
N ASP A 98 -11.66 9.93 8.30
CA ASP A 98 -12.27 11.14 8.83
C ASP A 98 -11.19 12.23 8.96
N SER A 99 -11.50 13.39 8.36
CA SER A 99 -10.66 14.59 8.29
C SER A 99 -10.66 15.39 9.57
#